data_AF-A0A7Z6RDC9-F1
#
_entry.id   AF-A0A7Z6RDC9-F1
#
_cell.length_a   1.000
_cell.length_b   1.000
_cell.length_c   1.000
_cell.angle_alpha   90.00
_cell.angle_beta   90.00
_cell.angle_gamma   90.00
#
_symmetry.space_group_name_H-M   'P 1'
#
loop_
_entity.id
_entity.type
_entity.pdbx_description
1 polymer ?
#
loop_
_entity_poly.entity_id
_entity_poly.type
_entity_poly.pdbx_seq_one_letter_code
_entity_poly.pdbx_strand_id
1 'polypeptide(L)'
;MSEKIRVLLYYKYVSIENAEEYAAKHLEFCKSIGLKGRILIADEGINGTVSGDYETTQKYMDWVHSDERFADLWFKIDEENQQAFRKMFVRYKKEIVHLGLEDNNFDSDINPLETTGEYLNPKQFKEALLDEDTVVLDTRNDYEYDLGHFRGAIRPDIRNFRELPQWVRDNKDKFMEKRVVVYCTGGVRCEKFSGWMVREGFKDVGQLHGGIATYGKDPEVQGELWDGAMYVFDDRISVPINHVNPTVISKDYFDGTPCERYVNCANPFCNKQIFASEENEAKYVRGCSPECRAHERNRYVQENGLSRQEWAERLEAI
;
A
#
# COMPACT_ATOMS: atom_id res chain seq x y z
N MET A 1 0.22 -28.10 -13.05
CA MET A 1 0.88 -26.88 -12.54
C MET A 1 -0.08 -25.75 -12.82
N SER A 2 -0.49 -24.99 -11.80
CA SER A 2 -1.27 -23.77 -12.04
C SER A 2 -0.44 -22.84 -12.94
N GLU A 3 -1.05 -22.21 -13.93
CA GLU A 3 -0.37 -21.17 -14.69
C GLU A 3 0.05 -20.05 -13.75
N LYS A 4 1.32 -19.62 -13.86
CA LYS A 4 1.83 -18.51 -13.06
C LYS A 4 1.09 -17.24 -13.43
N ILE A 5 0.57 -16.56 -12.41
CA ILE A 5 -0.03 -15.24 -12.53
C ILE A 5 1.07 -14.20 -12.37
N ARG A 6 1.00 -13.13 -13.13
CA ARG A 6 1.81 -11.92 -12.95
C ARG A 6 0.98 -10.84 -12.29
N VAL A 7 1.57 -10.16 -11.33
CA VAL A 7 1.03 -8.91 -10.78
C VAL A 7 1.92 -7.76 -11.24
N LEU A 8 1.31 -6.78 -11.88
CA LEU A 8 1.99 -5.57 -12.34
C LEU A 8 1.62 -4.42 -11.40
N LEU A 9 2.63 -3.80 -10.79
CA LEU A 9 2.51 -2.56 -10.01
C LEU A 9 3.22 -1.43 -10.77
N TYR A 10 2.51 -0.32 -10.98
CA TYR A 10 3.05 0.80 -11.77
C TYR A 10 2.29 2.08 -11.45
N TYR A 11 2.96 3.20 -11.71
CA TYR A 11 2.33 4.51 -11.79
C TYR A 11 3.17 5.37 -12.74
N LYS A 12 2.58 6.45 -13.24
CA LYS A 12 3.30 7.51 -13.94
C LYS A 12 2.52 8.80 -13.83
N TYR A 13 3.21 9.86 -13.42
CA TYR A 13 2.72 11.23 -13.57
C TYR A 13 2.98 11.68 -15.00
N VAL A 14 1.92 12.07 -15.69
CA VAL A 14 1.94 12.59 -17.07
C VAL A 14 0.58 13.23 -17.32
N SER A 15 0.53 14.33 -18.06
CA SER A 15 -0.76 14.95 -18.38
C SER A 15 -1.59 14.03 -19.29
N ILE A 16 -2.83 13.76 -18.87
CA ILE A 16 -3.80 12.97 -19.63
C ILE A 16 -4.99 13.87 -19.97
N GLU A 17 -5.07 14.30 -21.23
CA GLU A 17 -6.26 15.00 -21.72
C GLU A 17 -7.48 14.07 -21.72
N ASN A 18 -8.64 14.61 -21.30
CA ASN A 18 -9.90 13.87 -21.18
C ASN A 18 -9.76 12.57 -20.38
N ALA A 19 -9.11 12.64 -19.22
CA ALA A 19 -8.76 11.48 -18.39
C ALA A 19 -9.97 10.60 -18.01
N GLU A 20 -11.17 11.19 -17.89
CA GLU A 20 -12.40 10.43 -17.66
C GLU A 20 -12.77 9.51 -18.85
N GLU A 21 -12.66 10.03 -20.08
CA GLU A 21 -12.87 9.22 -21.29
C GLU A 21 -11.75 8.18 -21.46
N TYR A 22 -10.51 8.58 -21.17
CA TYR A 22 -9.36 7.66 -21.17
C TYR A 22 -9.59 6.50 -20.20
N ALA A 23 -10.09 6.77 -18.98
CA ALA A 23 -10.43 5.74 -18.00
C ALA A 23 -11.51 4.76 -18.49
N ALA A 24 -12.51 5.25 -19.23
CA ALA A 24 -13.54 4.41 -19.81
C ALA A 24 -12.98 3.46 -20.90
N LYS A 25 -12.19 4.00 -21.83
CA LYS A 25 -11.52 3.22 -22.88
C LYS A 25 -10.55 2.18 -22.30
N HIS A 26 -9.80 2.58 -21.28
CA HIS A 26 -8.87 1.71 -20.57
C HIS A 26 -9.58 0.55 -19.87
N LEU A 27 -10.75 0.80 -19.24
CA LEU A 27 -11.58 -0.26 -18.66
C LEU A 27 -12.08 -1.26 -19.70
N GLU A 28 -12.55 -0.76 -20.85
CA GLU A 28 -13.04 -1.59 -21.95
C GLU A 28 -11.93 -2.50 -22.47
N PHE A 29 -10.74 -1.95 -22.71
CA PHE A 29 -9.59 -2.74 -23.13
C PHE A 29 -9.21 -3.80 -22.09
N CYS A 30 -9.03 -3.43 -20.81
CA CYS A 30 -8.70 -4.39 -19.75
C CYS A 30 -9.72 -5.53 -19.66
N LYS A 31 -11.02 -5.24 -19.81
CA LYS A 31 -12.07 -6.26 -19.83
C LYS A 31 -12.00 -7.16 -21.06
N SER A 32 -11.69 -6.60 -22.23
CA SER A 32 -11.62 -7.35 -23.49
C SER A 32 -10.55 -8.44 -23.47
N ILE A 33 -9.46 -8.23 -22.71
CA ILE A 33 -8.36 -9.18 -22.56
C ILE A 33 -8.48 -10.03 -21.28
N GLY A 34 -9.52 -9.85 -20.46
CA GLY A 34 -9.71 -10.61 -19.22
C GLY A 34 -8.80 -10.21 -18.05
N LEU A 35 -8.14 -9.04 -18.12
CA LEU A 35 -7.29 -8.51 -17.05
C LEU A 35 -8.13 -8.21 -15.79
N LYS A 36 -7.55 -8.44 -14.61
CA LYS A 36 -8.15 -8.08 -13.32
C LYS A 36 -7.25 -7.11 -12.59
N GLY A 37 -7.79 -6.29 -11.69
CA GLY A 37 -6.99 -5.24 -11.07
C GLY A 37 -7.75 -3.99 -10.70
N ARG A 38 -6.98 -3.00 -10.27
CA ARG A 38 -7.44 -1.65 -9.99
C ARG A 38 -6.50 -0.66 -10.65
N ILE A 39 -7.07 0.28 -11.40
CA ILE A 39 -6.36 1.40 -12.01
C ILE A 39 -7.09 2.69 -11.63
N LEU A 40 -6.34 3.66 -11.15
CA LEU A 40 -6.78 5.04 -10.98
C LEU A 40 -6.15 5.86 -12.11
N ILE A 41 -6.97 6.65 -12.77
CA ILE A 41 -6.57 7.59 -13.80
C ILE A 41 -7.04 8.97 -13.36
N ALA A 42 -6.19 9.96 -13.50
CA ALA A 42 -6.50 11.36 -13.25
C ALA A 42 -5.85 12.20 -14.36
N ASP A 43 -6.18 13.49 -14.41
CA ASP A 43 -5.55 14.41 -15.36
C ASP A 43 -4.01 14.46 -15.15
N GLU A 44 -3.55 14.16 -13.93
CA GLU A 44 -2.13 14.10 -13.54
C GLU A 44 -1.42 12.77 -13.87
N GLY A 45 -2.13 11.72 -14.29
CA GLY A 45 -1.48 10.46 -14.67
C GLY A 45 -2.26 9.18 -14.41
N ILE A 46 -1.51 8.08 -14.21
CA ILE A 46 -2.03 6.73 -13.99
C ILE A 46 -1.36 6.06 -12.79
N ASN A 47 -2.12 5.28 -12.01
CA ASN A 47 -1.63 4.43 -10.94
C ASN A 47 -2.40 3.10 -10.95
N GLY A 48 -1.71 1.97 -11.00
CA GLY A 48 -2.37 0.68 -11.15
C GLY A 48 -1.65 -0.49 -10.51
N THR A 49 -2.48 -1.43 -10.05
CA THR A 49 -2.07 -2.79 -9.72
C THR A 49 -3.01 -3.75 -10.43
N VAL A 50 -2.49 -4.59 -11.33
CA VAL A 50 -3.28 -5.52 -12.14
C VAL A 50 -2.68 -6.91 -12.11
N SER A 51 -3.49 -7.94 -12.34
CA SER A 51 -3.05 -9.32 -12.42
C SER A 51 -3.66 -10.09 -13.59
N GLY A 52 -2.88 -10.99 -14.16
CA GLY A 52 -3.25 -11.84 -15.29
C GLY A 52 -2.16 -12.90 -15.53
N ASP A 53 -2.42 -13.86 -16.41
CA ASP A 53 -1.34 -14.73 -16.92
C ASP A 53 -0.31 -13.94 -17.75
N TYR A 54 0.73 -14.62 -18.22
CA TYR A 54 1.77 -14.03 -19.06
C TYR A 54 1.19 -13.31 -20.28
N GLU A 55 0.33 -13.98 -21.05
CA GLU A 55 -0.17 -13.45 -22.33
C GLU A 55 -1.06 -12.22 -22.11
N THR A 56 -1.92 -12.26 -21.10
CA THR A 56 -2.83 -11.17 -20.73
C THR A 56 -2.04 -9.95 -20.25
N THR A 57 -1.05 -10.17 -19.37
CA THR A 57 -0.22 -9.07 -18.87
C THR A 57 0.69 -8.50 -19.95
N GLN A 58 1.23 -9.32 -20.85
CA GLN A 58 2.03 -8.84 -21.98
C GLN A 58 1.19 -7.98 -22.94
N LYS A 59 0.00 -8.45 -23.34
CA LYS A 59 -0.95 -7.66 -24.15
C LYS A 59 -1.28 -6.32 -23.50
N TYR A 60 -1.43 -6.31 -22.17
CA TYR A 60 -1.69 -5.09 -21.44
C TYR A 60 -0.49 -4.13 -21.46
N MET A 61 0.72 -4.63 -21.18
CA MET A 61 1.94 -3.84 -21.22
C MET A 61 2.18 -3.24 -22.62
N ASP A 62 2.06 -4.06 -23.67
CA ASP A 62 2.24 -3.62 -25.05
C ASP A 62 1.22 -2.53 -25.45
N TRP A 63 -0.04 -2.70 -25.04
CA TRP A 63 -1.08 -1.71 -25.33
C TRP A 63 -0.83 -0.39 -24.59
N VAL A 64 -0.43 -0.43 -23.32
CA VAL A 64 -0.07 0.78 -22.57
C VAL A 64 1.17 1.45 -23.18
N HIS A 65 2.20 0.68 -23.52
CA HIS A 65 3.44 1.19 -24.15
C HIS A 65 3.23 1.69 -25.58
N SER A 66 2.12 1.35 -26.24
CA SER A 66 1.77 1.88 -27.57
C SER A 66 1.33 3.35 -27.55
N ASP A 67 0.96 3.87 -26.38
CA ASP A 67 0.71 5.28 -26.17
C ASP A 67 2.03 5.96 -25.79
N GLU A 68 2.47 6.96 -26.58
CA GLU A 68 3.75 7.65 -26.39
C GLU A 68 3.91 8.23 -24.99
N ARG A 69 2.80 8.61 -24.33
CA ARG A 69 2.81 9.13 -22.96
C ARG A 69 3.28 8.11 -21.94
N PHE A 70 3.17 6.82 -22.26
CA PHE A 70 3.49 5.70 -21.36
C PHE A 70 4.55 4.75 -21.93
N ALA A 71 5.23 5.09 -23.04
CA ALA A 71 6.19 4.20 -23.71
C ALA A 71 7.34 3.70 -22.80
N ASP A 72 7.71 4.49 -21.79
CA ASP A 72 8.73 4.20 -20.76
C ASP A 72 8.12 3.86 -19.40
N LEU A 73 6.80 3.62 -19.32
CA LEU A 73 6.13 3.26 -18.06
C LEU A 73 6.76 1.99 -17.48
N TRP A 74 7.30 2.11 -16.27
CA TRP A 74 7.94 1.00 -15.59
C TRP A 74 6.93 0.10 -14.87
N PHE A 75 6.76 -1.11 -15.40
CA PHE A 75 6.00 -2.16 -14.75
C PHE A 75 6.89 -2.97 -13.79
N LYS A 76 6.57 -2.94 -12.49
CA LYS A 76 7.16 -3.84 -11.50
C LYS A 76 6.36 -5.13 -11.50
N ILE A 77 7.02 -6.24 -11.81
CA ILE A 77 6.36 -7.53 -12.04
C ILE A 77 6.66 -8.48 -10.88
N ASP A 78 5.62 -9.01 -10.25
CA ASP A 78 5.66 -10.15 -9.32
C ASP A 78 5.06 -11.39 -9.97
N GLU A 79 5.54 -12.57 -9.57
CA GLU A 79 4.94 -13.85 -9.94
C GLU A 79 4.18 -14.45 -8.76
N GLU A 80 2.98 -14.94 -9.03
CA GLU A 80 2.05 -15.47 -8.05
C GLU A 80 1.40 -16.77 -8.53
N ASN A 81 0.87 -17.57 -7.60
CA ASN A 81 0.15 -18.79 -7.94
C ASN A 81 -1.36 -18.57 -8.13
N GLN A 82 -1.87 -17.40 -7.74
CA GLN A 82 -3.29 -17.07 -7.77
C GLN A 82 -3.50 -15.63 -8.25
N GLN A 83 -4.72 -15.33 -8.72
CA GLN A 83 -5.12 -13.98 -9.10
C GLN A 83 -5.14 -13.07 -7.87
N ALA A 84 -4.42 -11.95 -7.93
CA ALA A 84 -4.43 -10.94 -6.86
C ALA A 84 -5.75 -10.15 -6.80
N PHE A 85 -6.56 -10.20 -7.87
CA PHE A 85 -7.84 -9.50 -7.93
C PHE A 85 -8.97 -10.40 -8.43
N ARG A 86 -10.17 -10.16 -7.88
CA ARG A 86 -11.39 -10.85 -8.33
C ARG A 86 -12.05 -10.20 -9.54
N LYS A 87 -11.90 -8.88 -9.70
CA LYS A 87 -12.57 -8.07 -10.73
C LYS A 87 -11.63 -6.98 -11.24
N MET A 88 -11.98 -6.41 -12.39
CA MET A 88 -11.31 -5.24 -12.95
C MET A 88 -12.06 -3.96 -12.59
N PHE A 89 -11.31 -2.96 -12.10
CA PHE A 89 -11.79 -1.60 -11.92
C PHE A 89 -10.81 -0.63 -12.55
N VAL A 90 -11.33 0.29 -13.35
CA VAL A 90 -10.62 1.51 -13.76
C VAL A 90 -11.53 2.67 -13.38
N ARG A 91 -10.98 3.64 -12.66
CA ARG A 91 -11.76 4.78 -12.13
C ARG A 91 -11.02 6.07 -12.39
N TYR A 92 -11.75 7.03 -12.95
CA TYR A 92 -11.33 8.42 -12.92
C TYR A 92 -11.34 8.95 -11.48
N LYS A 93 -10.33 9.73 -11.14
CA LYS A 93 -10.16 10.44 -9.86
C LYS A 93 -9.55 11.80 -10.11
N LYS A 94 -9.69 12.69 -9.13
CA LYS A 94 -8.98 13.99 -9.13
C LYS A 94 -7.47 13.80 -9.02
N GLU A 95 -7.06 12.85 -8.19
CA GLU A 95 -5.66 12.49 -7.98
C GLU A 95 -5.49 10.97 -8.12
N ILE A 96 -4.38 10.52 -8.72
CA ILE A 96 -3.99 9.09 -8.76
C ILE A 96 -3.52 8.58 -7.40
N VAL A 97 -3.16 9.50 -6.51
CA VAL A 97 -2.98 9.29 -5.08
C VAL A 97 -3.38 10.57 -4.33
N HIS A 98 -4.37 10.45 -3.46
CA HIS A 98 -5.01 11.62 -2.83
C HIS A 98 -4.17 12.17 -1.67
N LEU A 99 -3.30 13.15 -1.95
CA LEU A 99 -2.59 13.91 -0.92
C LEU A 99 -3.51 14.98 -0.30
N GLY A 100 -4.53 15.43 -1.04
CA GLY A 100 -5.58 16.30 -0.51
C GLY A 100 -5.10 17.69 -0.11
N LEU A 101 -4.07 18.23 -0.78
CA LEU A 101 -3.55 19.57 -0.49
C LEU A 101 -4.61 20.66 -0.74
N GLU A 102 -5.43 20.52 -1.79
CA GLU A 102 -6.48 21.48 -2.09
C GLU A 102 -7.73 21.32 -1.21
N ASP A 103 -7.83 20.23 -0.45
CA ASP A 103 -8.97 20.01 0.43
C ASP A 103 -8.98 21.08 1.54
N ASN A 104 -10.15 21.66 1.78
CA ASN A 104 -10.36 22.69 2.81
C ASN A 104 -9.43 23.91 2.70
N ASN A 105 -8.99 24.26 1.48
CA ASN A 105 -8.03 25.34 1.22
C ASN A 105 -6.72 25.18 2.02
N PHE A 106 -6.27 23.94 2.24
CA PHE A 106 -5.05 23.69 2.98
C PHE A 106 -3.80 24.23 2.26
N ASP A 107 -3.67 23.95 0.97
CA ASP A 107 -2.60 24.43 0.09
C ASP A 107 -2.97 24.22 -1.40
N SER A 108 -2.16 24.73 -2.31
CA SER A 108 -2.17 24.33 -3.72
C SER A 108 -1.61 22.91 -3.90
N ASP A 109 -2.10 22.15 -4.87
CA ASP A 109 -1.54 20.83 -5.17
C ASP A 109 -0.07 20.91 -5.63
N ILE A 110 0.62 19.78 -5.65
CA ILE A 110 2.00 19.62 -6.13
C ILE A 110 1.97 18.88 -7.47
N ASN A 111 2.67 19.42 -8.47
CA ASN A 111 3.00 18.73 -9.69
C ASN A 111 4.35 18.02 -9.54
N PRO A 112 4.41 16.67 -9.43
CA PRO A 112 5.68 15.96 -9.27
C PRO A 112 6.63 16.07 -10.47
N LEU A 113 6.12 16.49 -11.65
CA LEU A 113 6.94 16.76 -12.83
C LEU A 113 7.75 18.06 -12.71
N GLU A 114 7.35 18.97 -11.81
CA GLU A 114 8.02 20.24 -11.57
C GLU A 114 8.83 20.24 -10.28
N THR A 115 8.33 19.58 -9.23
CA THR A 115 8.99 19.55 -7.93
C THR A 115 8.77 18.21 -7.23
N THR A 116 9.88 17.54 -6.92
CA THR A 116 9.90 16.30 -6.14
C THR A 116 11.23 16.20 -5.38
N GLY A 117 11.33 15.30 -4.41
CA GLY A 117 12.57 15.05 -3.65
C GLY A 117 13.58 14.23 -4.44
N GLU A 118 14.83 14.24 -3.98
CA GLU A 118 15.92 13.48 -4.60
C GLU A 118 15.59 11.97 -4.63
N TYR A 119 15.78 11.32 -5.78
CA TYR A 119 15.61 9.88 -5.91
C TYR A 119 16.81 9.13 -5.35
N LEU A 120 16.59 8.35 -4.29
CA LEU A 120 17.57 7.44 -3.74
C LEU A 120 17.31 6.03 -4.29
N ASN A 121 18.32 5.43 -4.91
CA ASN A 121 18.26 4.00 -5.23
C ASN A 121 18.28 3.15 -3.94
N PRO A 122 17.99 1.84 -4.00
CA PRO A 122 17.92 0.99 -2.81
C PRO A 122 19.17 1.03 -1.92
N LYS A 123 20.37 1.07 -2.51
CA LYS A 123 21.63 1.15 -1.76
C LYS A 123 21.79 2.50 -1.05
N GLN A 124 21.56 3.60 -1.75
CA GLN A 124 21.59 4.95 -1.15
C GLN A 124 20.55 5.10 -0.05
N PHE A 125 19.36 4.50 -0.22
CA PHE A 125 18.33 4.50 0.80
C PHE A 125 18.74 3.69 2.03
N LYS A 126 19.41 2.55 1.84
CA LYS A 126 19.99 1.77 2.95
C LYS A 126 21.06 2.57 3.70
N GLU A 127 21.91 3.31 2.99
CA GLU A 127 22.89 4.22 3.61
C GLU A 127 22.19 5.32 4.43
N ALA A 128 21.13 5.92 3.87
CA ALA A 128 20.30 6.92 4.54
C ALA A 128 19.57 6.39 5.79
N LEU A 129 19.16 5.11 5.80
CA LEU A 129 18.57 4.46 6.98
C LEU A 129 19.55 4.31 8.16
N LEU A 130 20.85 4.24 7.86
CA LEU A 130 21.91 4.03 8.85
C LEU A 130 22.57 5.35 9.30
N ASP A 131 22.20 6.46 8.69
CA ASP A 131 22.73 7.79 8.99
C ASP A 131 21.95 8.45 10.14
N GLU A 132 22.65 8.82 11.22
CA GLU A 132 22.05 9.42 12.42
C GLU A 132 21.48 10.83 12.18
N ASP A 133 21.99 11.51 11.15
CA ASP A 133 21.54 12.84 10.72
C ASP A 133 20.40 12.79 9.68
N THR A 134 19.97 11.58 9.30
CA THR A 134 18.83 11.35 8.41
C THR A 134 17.61 10.88 9.20
N VAL A 135 16.46 11.46 8.89
CA VAL A 135 15.14 11.00 9.33
C VAL A 135 14.49 10.26 8.19
N VAL A 136 14.15 9.00 8.41
CA VAL A 136 13.34 8.24 7.47
C VAL A 136 11.89 8.26 7.91
N LEU A 137 10.99 8.72 7.05
CA LEU A 137 9.56 8.88 7.34
C LEU A 137 8.72 7.95 6.47
N ASP A 138 7.91 7.12 7.12
CA ASP A 138 6.92 6.29 6.44
C ASP A 138 5.74 7.17 5.99
N THR A 139 5.42 7.17 4.70
CA THR A 139 4.28 7.95 4.17
C THR A 139 3.00 7.13 4.04
N ARG A 140 3.01 5.91 4.59
CA ARG A 140 1.89 4.99 4.52
C ARG A 140 0.91 5.17 5.69
N ASN A 141 -0.24 4.51 5.59
CA ASN A 141 -1.23 4.54 6.66
C ASN A 141 -0.78 3.68 7.85
N ASP A 142 -1.37 3.92 9.02
CA ASP A 142 -1.09 3.19 10.27
C ASP A 142 -1.03 1.66 10.13
N TYR A 143 -2.05 1.05 9.52
CA TYR A 143 -2.10 -0.40 9.32
C TYR A 143 -1.00 -0.93 8.38
N GLU A 144 -0.47 -0.11 7.47
CA GLU A 144 0.62 -0.54 6.60
C GLU A 144 1.95 -0.59 7.37
N TYR A 145 2.16 0.38 8.28
CA TYR A 145 3.34 0.44 9.15
C TYR A 145 3.33 -0.70 10.19
N ASP A 146 2.15 -0.96 10.78
CA ASP A 146 2.01 -1.93 11.88
C ASP A 146 2.26 -3.39 11.42
N LEU A 147 2.11 -3.68 10.12
CA LEU A 147 2.46 -4.97 9.53
C LEU A 147 3.97 -5.11 9.24
N GLY A 148 4.60 -4.02 8.84
CA GLY A 148 6.02 -4.01 8.50
C GLY A 148 6.50 -2.63 8.11
N HIS A 149 7.74 -2.30 8.43
CA HIS A 149 8.35 -1.00 8.19
C HIS A 149 9.87 -1.11 8.17
N PHE A 150 10.55 -0.06 7.70
CA PHE A 150 12.00 0.01 7.82
C PHE A 150 12.40 0.29 9.27
N ARG A 151 13.41 -0.43 9.76
CA ARG A 151 13.94 -0.23 11.11
C ARG A 151 14.41 1.21 11.30
N GLY A 152 13.93 1.85 12.36
CA GLY A 152 14.27 3.24 12.68
C GLY A 152 13.43 4.29 11.94
N ALA A 153 12.54 3.88 11.01
CA ALA A 153 11.62 4.81 10.38
C ALA A 153 10.62 5.41 11.38
N ILE A 154 10.22 6.65 11.15
CA ILE A 154 9.18 7.33 11.91
C ILE A 154 7.81 6.85 11.42
N ARG A 155 7.00 6.37 12.37
CA ARG A 155 5.55 6.13 12.19
C ARG A 155 4.77 7.43 12.41
N PRO A 156 4.17 8.03 11.37
CA PRO A 156 3.24 9.13 11.58
C PRO A 156 1.95 8.63 12.26
N ASP A 157 1.34 9.48 13.09
CA ASP A 157 0.05 9.18 13.72
C ASP A 157 -1.09 9.64 12.80
N ILE A 158 -1.25 8.92 11.68
CA ILE A 158 -2.24 9.21 10.64
C ILE A 158 -2.99 7.95 10.24
N ARG A 159 -4.26 8.12 9.88
CA ARG A 159 -5.07 7.03 9.30
C ARG A 159 -5.10 7.05 7.78
N ASN A 160 -4.94 8.24 7.20
CA ASN A 160 -4.98 8.44 5.77
C ASN A 160 -3.82 9.34 5.34
N PHE A 161 -3.23 9.04 4.18
CA PHE A 161 -2.15 9.80 3.57
C PHE A 161 -2.39 11.33 3.52
N ARG A 162 -3.62 11.79 3.27
CA ARG A 162 -3.98 13.22 3.25
C ARG A 162 -3.81 13.95 4.59
N GLU A 163 -3.68 13.22 5.70
CA GLU A 163 -3.43 13.79 7.03
C GLU A 163 -1.93 14.06 7.24
N LEU A 164 -1.06 13.45 6.43
CA LEU A 164 0.39 13.51 6.58
C LEU A 164 0.96 14.95 6.48
N PRO A 165 0.52 15.81 5.54
CA PRO A 165 1.00 17.19 5.49
C PRO A 165 0.77 17.96 6.80
N GLN A 166 -0.43 17.87 7.36
CA GLN A 166 -0.73 18.51 8.64
C GLN A 166 0.09 17.89 9.77
N TRP A 167 0.20 16.56 9.82
CA TRP A 167 1.02 15.89 10.83
C TRP A 167 2.48 16.33 10.80
N VAL A 168 3.07 16.51 9.60
CA VAL A 168 4.43 17.07 9.47
C VAL A 168 4.49 18.53 9.91
N ARG A 169 3.49 19.36 9.59
CA ARG A 169 3.42 20.74 10.09
C ARG A 169 3.39 20.80 11.62
N ASP A 170 2.66 19.89 12.26
CA ASP A 170 2.55 19.79 13.73
C ASP A 170 3.81 19.21 14.39
N ASN A 171 4.70 18.60 13.60
CA ASN A 171 5.92 17.93 14.07
C ASN A 171 7.19 18.50 13.41
N LYS A 172 7.16 19.74 12.88
CA LYS A 172 8.26 20.34 12.08
C LYS A 172 9.63 20.25 12.74
N ASP A 173 9.69 20.40 14.07
CA ASP A 173 10.94 20.37 14.83
C ASP A 173 11.71 19.05 14.69
N LYS A 174 11.04 17.94 14.33
CA LYS A 174 11.68 16.65 14.08
C LYS A 174 12.47 16.61 12.77
N PHE A 175 12.21 17.55 11.86
CA PHE A 175 12.60 17.44 10.45
C PHE A 175 13.45 18.62 9.96
N MET A 176 13.22 19.84 10.46
CA MET A 176 13.78 21.08 9.86
C MET A 176 15.31 21.11 9.74
N GLU A 177 16.03 20.52 10.69
CA GLU A 177 17.50 20.53 10.74
C GLU A 177 18.16 19.23 10.20
N LYS A 178 17.35 18.25 9.79
CA LYS A 178 17.83 16.94 9.34
C LYS A 178 17.52 16.71 7.87
N ARG A 179 18.24 15.76 7.27
CA ARG A 179 17.82 15.20 5.98
C ARG A 179 16.55 14.38 6.21
N VAL A 180 15.57 14.51 5.33
CA VAL A 180 14.33 13.73 5.41
C VAL A 180 14.21 12.83 4.19
N VAL A 181 14.13 11.52 4.41
CA VAL A 181 13.93 10.54 3.33
C VAL A 181 12.59 9.86 3.51
N VAL A 182 11.74 9.90 2.50
CA VAL A 182 10.40 9.33 2.54
C VAL A 182 10.30 8.03 1.74
N TYR A 183 9.43 7.13 2.15
CA TYR A 183 9.14 5.92 1.39
C TYR A 183 7.65 5.53 1.45
N CYS A 184 7.24 4.71 0.48
CA CYS A 184 5.96 3.99 0.47
C CYS A 184 6.09 2.68 -0.32
N THR A 185 4.98 1.97 -0.50
CA THR A 185 4.91 0.66 -1.19
C THR A 185 5.58 0.69 -2.57
N GLY A 186 5.16 1.61 -3.43
CA GLY A 186 5.56 1.64 -4.85
C GLY A 186 6.22 2.94 -5.31
N GLY A 187 6.29 3.98 -4.48
CA GLY A 187 6.87 5.30 -4.81
C GLY A 187 5.84 6.41 -5.04
N VAL A 188 4.64 6.11 -5.57
CA VAL A 188 3.66 7.11 -6.03
C VAL A 188 3.29 8.20 -5.00
N ARG A 189 3.23 7.88 -3.70
CA ARG A 189 2.97 8.84 -2.61
C ARG A 189 4.15 9.79 -2.39
N CYS A 190 5.36 9.25 -2.47
CA CYS A 190 6.59 9.98 -2.21
C CYS A 190 6.81 11.08 -3.25
N GLU A 191 6.38 10.87 -4.50
CA GLU A 191 6.48 11.83 -5.59
C GLU A 191 5.84 13.18 -5.23
N LYS A 192 4.57 13.16 -4.79
CA LYS A 192 3.85 14.37 -4.34
C LYS A 192 4.34 14.85 -2.97
N PHE A 193 4.49 13.94 -2.03
CA PHE A 193 4.77 14.31 -0.65
C PHE A 193 6.16 14.92 -0.46
N SER A 194 7.19 14.36 -1.09
CA SER A 194 8.53 14.93 -1.04
C SER A 194 8.58 16.29 -1.75
N GLY A 195 7.88 16.46 -2.87
CA GLY A 195 7.74 17.76 -3.53
C GLY A 195 7.06 18.81 -2.64
N TRP A 196 6.01 18.42 -1.92
CA TRP A 196 5.38 19.28 -0.90
C TRP A 196 6.38 19.67 0.21
N MET A 197 7.20 18.74 0.69
CA MET A 197 8.23 19.06 1.70
C MET A 197 9.28 20.04 1.16
N VAL A 198 9.76 19.85 -0.07
CA VAL A 198 10.68 20.82 -0.70
C VAL A 198 10.05 22.22 -0.73
N ARG A 199 8.77 22.31 -1.13
CA ARG A 199 8.02 23.59 -1.16
C ARG A 199 7.84 24.21 0.24
N GLU A 200 7.63 23.42 1.28
CA GLU A 200 7.54 23.88 2.67
C GLU A 200 8.88 24.40 3.24
N GLY A 201 10.00 24.23 2.52
CA GLY A 201 11.31 24.71 2.92
C GLY A 201 12.14 23.72 3.71
N PHE A 202 11.82 22.41 3.65
CA PHE A 202 12.70 21.37 4.21
C PHE A 202 14.01 21.31 3.41
N LYS A 203 15.13 21.26 4.11
CA LYS A 203 16.46 21.55 3.56
C LYS A 203 16.99 20.49 2.60
N ASP A 204 16.84 19.21 2.95
CA ASP A 204 17.30 18.05 2.17
C ASP A 204 16.21 16.99 2.23
N VAL A 205 15.53 16.77 1.11
CA VAL A 205 14.39 15.86 0.99
C VAL A 205 14.70 14.82 -0.08
N GLY A 206 14.78 13.56 0.34
CA GLY A 206 14.95 12.40 -0.54
C GLY A 206 13.74 11.46 -0.51
N GLN A 207 13.70 10.53 -1.46
CA GLN A 207 12.69 9.49 -1.53
C GLN A 207 13.24 8.17 -2.07
N LEU A 208 12.73 7.04 -1.57
CA LEU A 208 13.06 5.72 -2.10
C LEU A 208 12.48 5.54 -3.51
N HIS A 209 13.36 5.56 -4.52
CA HIS A 209 12.96 5.39 -5.92
C HIS A 209 12.38 4.00 -6.15
N GLY A 210 11.14 3.97 -6.64
CA GLY A 210 10.40 2.73 -6.85
C GLY A 210 9.81 2.08 -5.58
N GLY A 211 10.00 2.68 -4.41
CA GLY A 211 9.42 2.24 -3.14
C GLY A 211 9.95 0.90 -2.61
N ILE A 212 9.31 0.42 -1.55
CA ILE A 212 9.65 -0.83 -0.85
C ILE A 212 9.67 -2.03 -1.82
N ALA A 213 8.74 -2.07 -2.78
CA ALA A 213 8.67 -3.14 -3.78
C ALA A 213 9.95 -3.26 -4.64
N THR A 214 10.64 -2.14 -4.88
CA THR A 214 11.92 -2.13 -5.61
C THR A 214 13.06 -2.50 -4.68
N TYR A 215 13.06 -1.96 -3.45
CA TYR A 215 14.07 -2.25 -2.45
C TYR A 215 14.17 -3.75 -2.10
N GLY A 216 13.04 -4.45 -1.97
CA GLY A 216 13.03 -5.89 -1.70
C GLY A 216 13.63 -6.75 -2.82
N LYS A 217 13.53 -6.28 -4.07
CA LYS A 217 14.00 -7.00 -5.27
C LYS A 217 15.41 -6.64 -5.71
N ASP A 218 16.00 -5.63 -5.08
CA ASP A 218 17.36 -5.20 -5.39
C ASP A 218 18.34 -6.32 -5.00
N PRO A 219 19.25 -6.73 -5.90
CA PRO A 219 20.13 -7.87 -5.68
C PRO A 219 21.19 -7.62 -4.61
N GLU A 220 21.50 -6.37 -4.29
CA GLU A 220 22.49 -6.03 -3.27
C GLU A 220 21.84 -5.96 -1.88
N VAL A 221 20.76 -5.18 -1.73
CA VAL A 221 20.14 -4.98 -0.41
C VAL A 221 19.13 -6.05 -0.01
N GLN A 222 18.47 -6.71 -0.98
CA GLN A 222 17.59 -7.87 -0.74
C GLN A 222 16.55 -7.67 0.39
N GLY A 223 16.05 -6.44 0.54
CA GLY A 223 15.10 -6.11 1.60
C GLY A 223 15.66 -6.02 3.02
N GLU A 224 16.98 -6.04 3.21
CA GLU A 224 17.61 -5.88 4.52
C GLU A 224 17.14 -4.59 5.23
N LEU A 225 17.01 -4.63 6.57
CA LEU A 225 16.46 -3.56 7.42
C LEU A 225 14.94 -3.35 7.31
N TRP A 226 14.24 -4.08 6.43
CA TRP A 226 12.79 -4.17 6.51
C TRP A 226 12.39 -5.21 7.57
N ASP A 227 11.59 -4.79 8.55
CA ASP A 227 11.03 -5.67 9.57
C ASP A 227 9.54 -5.93 9.25
N GLY A 228 9.07 -7.17 9.41
CA GLY A 228 7.69 -7.57 9.07
C GLY A 228 7.45 -7.82 7.57
N ALA A 229 6.19 -7.67 7.15
CA ALA A 229 5.76 -7.84 5.76
C ALA A 229 5.23 -6.52 5.15
N MET A 230 5.22 -6.39 3.83
CA MET A 230 4.67 -5.20 3.18
C MET A 230 3.21 -5.40 2.85
N TYR A 231 2.36 -4.48 3.34
CA TYR A 231 0.95 -4.44 2.96
C TYR A 231 0.77 -4.15 1.47
N VAL A 232 -0.10 -4.90 0.80
CA VAL A 232 -0.49 -4.69 -0.59
C VAL A 232 -2.01 -4.57 -0.73
N PHE A 233 -2.46 -3.74 -1.67
CA PHE A 233 -3.87 -3.36 -1.83
C PHE A 233 -4.66 -4.33 -2.74
N ASP A 234 -4.42 -5.63 -2.54
CA ASP A 234 -4.98 -6.72 -3.33
C ASP A 234 -5.23 -7.97 -2.46
N ASP A 235 -5.77 -9.05 -3.03
CA ASP A 235 -6.18 -10.24 -2.27
C ASP A 235 -5.01 -10.96 -1.56
N ARG A 236 -3.74 -10.64 -1.87
CA ARG A 236 -2.57 -11.16 -1.15
C ARG A 236 -2.43 -10.56 0.25
N ILE A 237 -2.91 -9.33 0.46
CA ILE A 237 -2.85 -8.53 1.70
C ILE A 237 -1.44 -8.17 2.16
N SER A 238 -0.49 -9.11 2.14
CA SER A 238 0.91 -8.89 2.49
C SER A 238 1.85 -9.64 1.54
N VAL A 239 3.06 -9.12 1.38
CA VAL A 239 4.15 -9.78 0.64
C VAL A 239 5.46 -9.69 1.43
N PRO A 240 6.32 -10.73 1.39
CA PRO A 240 7.64 -10.68 2.01
C PRO A 240 8.55 -9.71 1.25
N ILE A 241 9.39 -8.99 1.99
CA ILE A 241 10.37 -8.03 1.44
C ILE A 241 11.79 -8.40 1.82
N ASN A 242 12.02 -8.70 3.10
CA ASN A 242 13.35 -9.00 3.62
C ASN A 242 13.72 -10.47 3.35
N HIS A 243 14.70 -10.69 2.49
CA HIS A 243 15.23 -12.00 2.14
C HIS A 243 16.55 -12.33 2.86
N VAL A 244 17.07 -11.41 3.66
CA VAL A 244 18.32 -11.56 4.43
C VAL A 244 18.04 -12.12 5.82
N ASN A 245 17.10 -11.50 6.55
CA ASN A 245 16.75 -11.83 7.93
C ASN A 245 15.27 -11.50 8.22
N PRO A 246 14.32 -12.26 7.63
CA PRO A 246 12.89 -12.00 7.80
C PRO A 246 12.47 -12.07 9.28
N THR A 247 11.63 -11.13 9.69
CA THR A 247 11.07 -11.03 11.04
C THR A 247 9.56 -10.84 10.97
N VAL A 248 8.84 -11.29 12.01
CA VAL A 248 7.43 -10.96 12.22
C VAL A 248 7.36 -10.00 13.41
N ILE A 249 6.90 -8.78 13.17
CA ILE A 249 6.83 -7.73 14.20
C ILE A 249 5.41 -7.43 14.67
N SER A 250 4.43 -7.73 13.82
CA SER A 250 3.02 -7.62 14.16
C SER A 250 2.62 -8.70 15.15
N LYS A 251 1.64 -8.39 15.99
CA LYS A 251 1.22 -9.25 17.09
C LYS A 251 -0.26 -9.57 16.98
N ASP A 252 -0.60 -10.81 17.24
CA ASP A 252 -1.97 -11.26 17.38
C ASP A 252 -2.70 -10.39 18.40
N TYR A 253 -3.86 -9.90 17.99
CA TYR A 253 -4.67 -8.96 18.75
C TYR A 253 -5.14 -9.52 20.10
N PHE A 254 -5.25 -10.84 20.22
CA PHE A 254 -5.85 -11.49 21.37
C PHE A 254 -4.84 -11.98 22.40
N ASP A 255 -3.66 -12.45 21.97
CA ASP A 255 -2.65 -13.03 22.88
C ASP A 255 -1.25 -12.40 22.77
N GLY A 256 -1.03 -11.50 21.82
CA GLY A 256 0.24 -10.81 21.64
C GLY A 256 1.36 -11.64 21.01
N THR A 257 1.09 -12.88 20.59
CA THR A 257 2.06 -13.72 19.88
C THR A 257 2.36 -13.17 18.48
N PRO A 258 3.53 -13.43 17.88
CA PRO A 258 3.84 -12.95 16.53
C PRO A 258 2.81 -13.44 15.50
N CYS A 259 2.20 -12.51 14.77
CA CYS A 259 1.18 -12.81 13.77
C CYS A 259 1.10 -11.70 12.72
N GLU A 260 1.18 -12.06 11.44
CA GLU A 260 1.09 -11.15 10.28
C GLU A 260 -0.20 -11.34 9.46
N ARG A 261 -1.09 -12.21 9.93
CA ARG A 261 -2.35 -12.52 9.24
C ARG A 261 -3.42 -11.50 9.58
N TYR A 262 -3.70 -10.63 8.62
CA TYR A 262 -4.78 -9.65 8.71
C TYR A 262 -6.15 -10.29 8.55
N VAL A 263 -7.07 -9.92 9.44
CA VAL A 263 -8.49 -10.20 9.31
C VAL A 263 -9.32 -8.96 9.66
N ASN A 264 -10.48 -8.85 9.02
CA ASN A 264 -11.47 -7.86 9.42
C ASN A 264 -12.34 -8.42 10.53
N CYS A 265 -12.63 -7.61 11.55
CA CYS A 265 -13.64 -7.92 12.56
C CYS A 265 -14.93 -8.42 11.90
N ALA A 266 -15.44 -9.56 12.37
CA ALA A 266 -16.62 -10.20 11.82
C ALA A 266 -17.92 -9.44 12.10
N ASN A 267 -17.91 -8.44 12.99
CA ASN A 267 -19.04 -7.51 13.07
C ASN A 267 -19.09 -6.65 11.80
N PRO A 268 -20.18 -6.72 11.01
CA PRO A 268 -20.26 -6.06 9.72
C PRO A 268 -20.26 -4.53 9.77
N PHE A 269 -20.55 -3.95 10.93
CA PHE A 269 -20.53 -2.51 11.16
C PHE A 269 -19.19 -2.01 11.73
N CYS A 270 -18.39 -2.92 12.30
CA CYS A 270 -17.08 -2.57 12.85
C CYS A 270 -15.99 -2.55 11.78
N ASN A 271 -15.77 -3.68 11.08
CA ASN A 271 -14.72 -3.84 10.06
C ASN A 271 -13.29 -3.46 10.51
N LYS A 272 -13.02 -3.33 11.82
CA LYS A 272 -11.67 -3.08 12.33
C LYS A 272 -10.72 -4.18 11.85
N GLN A 273 -9.60 -3.80 11.24
CA GLN A 273 -8.53 -4.73 10.90
C GLN A 273 -7.75 -5.10 12.16
N ILE A 274 -7.53 -6.40 12.34
CA ILE A 274 -6.74 -6.96 13.44
C ILE A 274 -5.84 -8.06 12.88
N PHE A 275 -4.70 -8.28 13.53
CA PHE A 275 -3.91 -9.50 13.30
C PHE A 275 -4.50 -10.63 14.14
N ALA A 276 -4.79 -11.76 13.53
CA ALA A 276 -5.29 -12.93 14.25
C ALA A 276 -4.83 -14.23 13.58
N SER A 277 -4.24 -15.11 14.38
CA SER A 277 -4.01 -16.50 14.02
C SER A 277 -5.33 -17.20 13.69
N GLU A 278 -5.28 -18.29 12.93
CA GLU A 278 -6.49 -19.07 12.64
C GLU A 278 -7.12 -19.65 13.92
N GLU A 279 -6.28 -20.00 14.90
CA GLU A 279 -6.72 -20.45 16.21
C GLU A 279 -7.48 -19.36 16.96
N ASN A 280 -6.93 -18.15 17.07
CA ASN A 280 -7.59 -17.05 17.75
C ASN A 280 -8.80 -16.53 16.97
N GLU A 281 -8.77 -16.53 15.63
CA GLU A 281 -9.94 -16.23 14.82
C GLU A 281 -11.09 -17.18 15.16
N ALA A 282 -10.80 -18.49 15.27
CA ALA A 282 -11.79 -19.51 15.61
C ALA A 282 -12.28 -19.42 17.05
N LYS A 283 -11.36 -19.19 18.00
CA LYS A 283 -11.65 -19.03 19.43
C LYS A 283 -12.52 -17.81 19.68
N TYR A 284 -12.13 -16.65 19.14
CA TYR A 284 -12.80 -15.37 19.36
C TYR A 284 -13.83 -15.02 18.30
N VAL A 285 -14.24 -15.98 17.44
CA VAL A 285 -15.21 -15.79 16.35
C VAL A 285 -14.98 -14.51 15.53
N ARG A 286 -13.69 -14.19 15.32
CA ARG A 286 -13.18 -12.99 14.63
C ARG A 286 -13.76 -11.66 15.15
N GLY A 287 -14.15 -11.55 16.43
CA GLY A 287 -14.67 -10.31 17.01
C GLY A 287 -13.63 -9.55 17.83
N CYS A 288 -13.38 -8.28 17.49
CA CYS A 288 -12.37 -7.44 18.17
C CYS A 288 -12.75 -6.94 19.57
N SER A 289 -13.99 -7.16 20.00
CA SER A 289 -14.52 -6.84 21.33
C SER A 289 -15.64 -7.83 21.68
N PRO A 290 -16.00 -8.01 22.96
CA PRO A 290 -17.13 -8.88 23.35
C PRO A 290 -18.42 -8.57 22.57
N GLU A 291 -18.74 -7.29 22.37
CA GLU A 291 -19.93 -6.85 21.62
C GLU A 291 -19.85 -7.27 20.15
N CYS A 292 -18.65 -7.15 19.54
CA CYS A 292 -18.46 -7.59 18.17
C CYS A 292 -18.54 -9.12 18.03
N ARG A 293 -18.06 -9.86 19.02
CA ARG A 293 -18.13 -11.33 19.05
C ARG A 293 -19.57 -11.83 19.14
N ALA A 294 -20.40 -11.13 19.90
CA ALA A 294 -21.81 -11.44 20.14
C ALA A 294 -22.80 -10.80 19.13
N HIS A 295 -22.31 -10.05 18.14
CA HIS A 295 -23.17 -9.36 17.18
C HIS A 295 -23.99 -10.36 16.34
N GLU A 296 -25.32 -10.20 16.28
CA GLU A 296 -26.26 -11.13 15.61
C GLU A 296 -25.92 -11.47 14.15
N ARG A 297 -25.27 -10.54 13.45
CA ARG A 297 -24.80 -10.69 12.07
C ARG A 297 -23.30 -10.97 11.96
N ASN A 298 -22.70 -11.62 12.95
CA ASN A 298 -21.28 -11.98 12.94
C ASN A 298 -20.96 -12.81 11.68
N ARG A 299 -20.05 -12.31 10.84
CA ARG A 299 -19.68 -12.94 9.56
C ARG A 299 -18.97 -14.28 9.74
N TYR A 300 -18.13 -14.46 10.75
CA TYR A 300 -17.44 -15.72 10.99
C TYR A 300 -18.44 -16.84 11.30
N VAL A 301 -19.45 -16.53 12.12
CA VAL A 301 -20.57 -17.45 12.43
C VAL A 301 -21.32 -17.85 11.17
N GLN A 302 -21.64 -16.89 10.29
CA GLN A 302 -22.36 -17.15 9.03
C GLN A 302 -21.51 -17.95 8.03
N GLU A 303 -20.25 -17.57 7.84
CA GLU A 303 -19.30 -18.22 6.93
C GLU A 303 -19.04 -19.69 7.31
N ASN A 304 -19.03 -19.99 8.62
CA ASN A 304 -18.77 -21.33 9.14
C ASN A 304 -20.06 -22.10 9.51
N GLY A 305 -21.23 -21.50 9.33
CA GLY A 305 -22.52 -22.16 9.60
C GLY A 305 -22.74 -22.57 11.05
N LEU A 306 -22.19 -21.85 12.03
CA LEU A 306 -22.32 -22.19 13.44
C LEU A 306 -23.77 -22.04 13.92
N SER A 307 -24.26 -23.02 14.66
CA SER A 307 -25.55 -22.93 15.35
C SER A 307 -25.51 -21.91 16.48
N ARG A 308 -26.69 -21.45 16.92
CA ARG A 308 -26.80 -20.54 18.08
C ARG A 308 -26.20 -21.14 19.35
N GLN A 309 -26.33 -22.45 19.53
CA GLN A 309 -25.78 -23.15 20.69
C GLN A 309 -24.25 -23.18 20.64
N GLU A 310 -23.66 -23.63 19.52
CA GLU A 310 -22.19 -23.67 19.35
C GLU A 310 -21.57 -22.28 19.50
N TRP A 311 -22.23 -21.25 18.97
CA TRP A 311 -21.77 -19.88 19.11
C TRP A 311 -21.82 -19.41 20.57
N ALA A 312 -22.91 -19.66 21.29
CA ALA A 312 -23.02 -19.32 22.71
C ALA A 312 -21.96 -20.03 23.56
N GLU A 313 -21.76 -21.34 23.34
CA GLU A 313 -20.75 -22.13 24.04
C GLU A 313 -19.33 -21.58 23.80
N ARG A 314 -19.01 -21.14 22.57
CA ARG A 314 -17.72 -20.48 22.29
C ARG A 314 -17.58 -19.15 23.02
N LEU A 315 -18.64 -18.35 23.09
CA LEU A 315 -18.60 -17.04 23.76
C LEU A 315 -18.41 -17.20 25.28
N GLU A 316 -18.99 -18.23 25.89
CA GLU A 316 -18.83 -18.53 27.31
C GLU A 316 -17.42 -19.03 27.67
N ALA A 317 -16.71 -19.62 26.71
CA ALA A 317 -15.37 -20.18 26.92
C ALA A 317 -14.22 -19.15 26.79
N ILE A 318 -14.52 -17.89 26.46
CA ILE A 318 -13.55 -16.81 26.24
C ILE A 318 -13.29 -16.02 27.52
#